data_AF-A0A2D5SAD0-F1
#
_entry.id   AF-A0A2D5SAD0-F1
#
_cell.length_a   1.000
_cell.length_b   1.000
_cell.length_c   1.000
_cell.angle_alpha   90.00
_cell.angle_beta   90.00
_cell.angle_gamma   90.00
#
_symmetry.space_group_name_H-M   'P 1'
#
loop_
_entity.id
_entity.type
_entity.pdbx_description
1 polymer ?
#
loop_
_entity_poly.entity_id
_entity_poly.type
_entity_poly.pdbx_seq_one_letter_code
_entity_poly.pdbx_strand_id
1 'polypeptide(L)'
;MLSLGLHGRTIGAQTGKGNTLPIYVKIPLIGGDATTDGYEDGKWFVADSFSFGVEREMKESGEKAGTEDINIGVGELQECTISKSMDSASGNLAQKAINGNSLGTAEIEFVEVAGTSGQAICYLKYKLERCFVKSWSTSGDADDRPTEEVAFYYNKIAFMYLATKDGEVFEPQGIMTWDNVKNKPWGDHGIQQSGDSLHQAE
;
A
#
# COMPACT_ATOMS: atom_id res chain seq x y z
N MET A 1 -8.63 17.26 43.63
CA MET A 1 -9.45 17.16 42.41
C MET A 1 -8.94 18.17 41.41
N LEU A 2 -8.11 17.75 40.47
CA LEU A 2 -7.64 18.59 39.37
C LEU A 2 -8.42 18.17 38.13
N SER A 3 -9.32 19.06 37.70
CA SER A 3 -10.02 18.98 36.42
C SER A 3 -9.01 19.32 35.32
N LEU A 4 -8.59 18.32 34.53
CA LEU A 4 -7.91 18.55 33.27
C LEU A 4 -8.98 18.70 32.19
N GLY A 5 -9.14 19.92 31.69
CA GLY A 5 -9.94 20.19 30.50
C GLY A 5 -9.29 19.55 29.28
N LEU A 6 -9.98 18.58 28.68
CA LEU A 6 -9.71 18.15 27.31
C LEU A 6 -10.08 19.30 26.37
N HIS A 7 -9.08 20.04 25.91
CA HIS A 7 -9.20 20.86 24.70
C HIS A 7 -9.21 19.91 23.50
N GLY A 8 -10.28 19.98 22.72
CA GLY A 8 -10.45 19.18 21.51
C GLY A 8 -9.39 19.47 20.45
N ARG A 9 -9.07 18.43 19.68
CA ARG A 9 -8.62 18.55 18.30
C ARG A 9 -9.42 17.56 17.48
N THR A 10 -10.48 18.08 16.88
CA THR A 10 -11.12 17.48 15.71
C THR A 10 -10.04 17.38 14.63
N ILE A 11 -9.56 16.17 14.35
CA ILE A 11 -8.78 15.92 13.14
C ILE A 11 -9.75 16.16 11.98
N GLY A 12 -9.42 17.14 11.13
CA GLY A 12 -10.30 17.60 10.07
C GLY A 12 -10.60 16.49 9.07
N ALA A 13 -11.86 16.08 9.01
CA ALA A 13 -12.45 15.50 7.83
C ALA A 13 -13.94 15.88 7.83
N GLN A 14 -14.24 17.02 7.22
CA GLN A 14 -15.59 17.32 6.77
C GLN A 14 -15.50 17.88 5.35
N THR A 15 -15.75 17.03 4.36
CA THR A 15 -16.09 17.44 3.00
C THR A 15 -17.21 16.55 2.49
N GLY A 16 -18.32 17.18 2.09
CA GLY A 16 -19.53 16.51 1.61
C GLY A 16 -19.29 15.71 0.31
N LYS A 17 -20.14 14.69 0.11
CA LYS A 17 -20.18 13.76 -1.04
C LYS A 17 -18.80 13.25 -1.52
N GLY A 18 -18.31 12.21 -0.85
CA GLY A 18 -17.63 11.09 -1.53
C GLY A 18 -16.21 11.30 -2.05
N ASN A 19 -15.37 12.13 -1.41
CA ASN A 19 -13.94 12.12 -1.69
C ASN A 19 -13.28 10.89 -1.04
N THR A 20 -13.32 9.75 -1.73
CA THR A 20 -12.50 8.58 -1.41
C THR A 20 -11.03 8.94 -1.66
N LEU A 21 -10.16 8.69 -0.69
CA LEU A 21 -8.72 8.87 -0.85
C LEU A 21 -8.18 7.79 -1.81
N PRO A 22 -7.48 8.17 -2.89
CA PRO A 22 -7.05 7.22 -3.92
C PRO A 22 -5.87 6.35 -3.46
N ILE A 23 -5.85 5.11 -3.94
CA ILE A 23 -4.72 4.19 -3.84
C ILE A 23 -4.12 4.08 -5.24
N TYR A 24 -2.89 4.53 -5.44
CA TYR A 24 -2.21 4.39 -6.72
C TYR A 24 -1.27 3.21 -6.71
N VAL A 25 -1.25 2.48 -7.82
CA VAL A 25 -0.38 1.32 -8.00
C VAL A 25 0.44 1.51 -9.26
N LYS A 26 1.75 1.29 -9.16
CA LYS A 26 2.68 1.34 -10.28
C LYS A 26 3.39 0.01 -10.42
N ILE A 27 3.30 -0.53 -11.62
CA ILE A 27 3.99 -1.75 -12.02
C ILE A 27 4.67 -1.47 -13.37
N PRO A 28 5.96 -1.80 -13.56
CA PRO A 28 6.65 -1.58 -14.83
C PRO A 28 5.88 -2.17 -16.02
N LEU A 29 5.65 -1.32 -17.04
CA LEU A 29 4.93 -1.65 -18.27
C LEU A 29 3.44 -1.99 -18.09
N ILE A 30 2.86 -1.72 -16.93
CA ILE A 30 1.43 -1.88 -16.65
C ILE A 30 0.90 -0.54 -16.13
N GLY A 31 0.61 0.35 -17.07
CA GLY A 31 0.00 1.65 -16.82
C GLY A 31 -1.53 1.59 -16.75
N GLY A 32 -2.13 2.56 -16.09
CA GLY A 32 -3.58 2.75 -16.02
C GLY A 32 -4.01 4.15 -16.48
N ASP A 33 -5.25 4.49 -16.13
CA ASP A 33 -5.92 5.73 -16.56
C ASP A 33 -5.93 6.81 -15.44
N ALA A 34 -4.94 6.82 -14.54
CA ALA A 34 -4.85 7.82 -13.48
C ALA A 34 -4.68 9.24 -14.08
N THR A 35 -5.38 10.23 -13.50
CA THR A 35 -5.42 11.61 -14.01
C THR A 35 -5.07 12.65 -12.94
N THR A 36 -4.79 12.22 -11.72
CA THR A 36 -4.45 13.12 -10.61
C THR A 36 -3.04 13.66 -10.78
N ASP A 37 -2.86 14.96 -10.59
CA ASP A 37 -1.56 15.62 -10.60
C ASP A 37 -0.54 14.86 -9.74
N GLY A 38 0.58 14.49 -10.35
CA GLY A 38 1.62 13.62 -9.82
C GLY A 38 1.46 12.12 -10.11
N TYR A 39 0.37 11.70 -10.73
CA TYR A 39 0.06 10.29 -11.06
C TYR A 39 -0.42 10.10 -12.51
N GLU A 40 -0.55 11.19 -13.28
CA GLU A 40 -1.11 11.28 -14.63
C GLU A 40 -0.15 10.88 -15.77
N ASP A 41 1.04 10.35 -15.44
CA ASP A 41 2.09 10.01 -16.41
C ASP A 41 1.85 8.70 -17.18
N GLY A 42 0.66 8.10 -17.00
CA GLY A 42 0.26 6.82 -17.60
C GLY A 42 0.99 5.60 -17.03
N LYS A 43 1.75 5.73 -15.94
CA LYS A 43 2.43 4.60 -15.27
C LYS A 43 1.67 4.06 -14.06
N TRP A 44 0.62 4.75 -13.64
CA TRP A 44 -0.17 4.42 -12.46
C TRP A 44 -1.59 4.00 -12.85
N PHE A 45 -2.12 3.03 -12.12
CA PHE A 45 -3.55 2.73 -12.09
C PHE A 45 -4.10 2.96 -10.68
N VAL A 46 -5.42 3.15 -10.58
CA VAL A 46 -6.09 3.38 -9.30
C VAL A 46 -6.68 2.07 -8.79
N ALA A 47 -6.52 1.83 -7.49
CA ALA A 47 -7.19 0.78 -6.74
C ALA A 47 -8.22 1.39 -5.79
N ASP A 48 -9.31 0.67 -5.60
CA ASP A 48 -10.42 1.02 -4.71
C ASP A 48 -10.18 0.51 -3.28
N SER A 49 -9.44 -0.60 -3.14
CA SER A 49 -9.03 -1.13 -1.84
C SER A 49 -7.68 -1.82 -1.91
N PHE A 50 -7.04 -1.95 -0.75
CA PHE A 50 -5.82 -2.73 -0.56
C PHE A 50 -5.87 -3.42 0.80
N SER A 51 -5.42 -4.67 0.86
CA SER A 51 -5.26 -5.43 2.10
C SER A 51 -3.93 -6.18 2.12
N PHE A 52 -3.38 -6.31 3.32
CA PHE A 52 -2.17 -7.07 3.63
C PHE A 52 -2.23 -7.49 5.10
N GLY A 53 -1.70 -8.66 5.42
CA GLY A 53 -1.70 -9.21 6.78
C GLY A 53 -0.41 -9.96 7.11
N VAL A 54 -0.15 -10.07 8.40
CA VAL A 54 0.86 -10.98 8.96
C VAL A 54 0.18 -11.84 10.00
N GLU A 55 0.24 -13.15 9.82
CA GLU A 55 -0.42 -14.11 10.69
C GLU A 55 0.60 -15.03 11.37
N ARG A 56 0.20 -15.59 12.51
CA ARG A 56 0.97 -16.64 13.20
C ARG A 56 0.00 -17.56 13.93
N GLU A 57 0.21 -18.85 13.74
CA GLU A 57 -0.41 -19.85 14.61
C GLU A 57 0.35 -19.93 15.96
N MET A 58 -0.35 -19.69 17.07
CA MET A 58 0.20 -19.82 18.42
C MET A 58 -0.14 -21.20 18.98
N LYS A 59 0.87 -21.96 19.43
CA LYS A 59 0.64 -23.23 20.12
C LYS A 59 0.36 -22.96 21.61
N GLU A 60 -0.71 -23.52 22.15
CA GLU A 60 -1.15 -23.37 23.58
C GLU A 60 -0.06 -23.70 24.62
N SER A 61 1.00 -24.45 24.27
CA SER A 61 2.07 -24.87 25.19
C SER A 61 3.37 -24.07 25.10
N GLY A 62 3.41 -22.98 24.34
CA GLY A 62 4.63 -22.19 24.07
C GLY A 62 5.14 -21.36 25.25
N GLU A 63 4.30 -21.12 26.26
CA GLU A 63 4.66 -20.32 27.42
C GLU A 63 5.30 -21.19 28.50
N LYS A 64 6.60 -21.52 28.34
CA LYS A 64 7.42 -21.74 29.54
C LYS A 64 7.63 -20.38 30.19
N ALA A 65 6.75 -20.07 31.14
CA ALA A 65 6.82 -18.90 32.00
C ALA A 65 8.25 -18.73 32.56
N GLY A 66 8.86 -17.56 32.34
CA GLY A 66 9.97 -17.11 33.19
C GLY A 66 11.16 -16.40 32.55
N THR A 67 11.20 -16.17 31.24
CA THR A 67 12.29 -15.38 30.61
C THR A 67 11.71 -14.28 29.74
N GLU A 68 12.15 -13.04 29.91
CA GLU A 68 11.64 -11.87 29.15
C GLU A 68 12.04 -11.90 27.66
N ASP A 69 13.03 -12.71 27.27
CA ASP A 69 13.51 -12.88 25.89
C ASP A 69 12.84 -14.06 25.16
N ILE A 70 11.52 -13.99 24.92
CA ILE A 70 10.81 -14.99 24.12
C ILE A 70 10.70 -14.51 22.67
N ASN A 71 11.46 -15.12 21.76
CA ASN A 71 11.20 -15.01 20.32
C ASN A 71 10.25 -16.14 19.90
N ILE A 72 9.04 -15.78 19.47
CA ILE A 72 7.99 -16.74 19.09
C ILE A 72 8.03 -17.17 17.62
N GLY A 73 9.12 -16.87 16.91
CA GLY A 73 9.38 -17.20 15.50
C GLY A 73 9.12 -16.02 14.55
N VAL A 74 9.24 -16.26 13.24
CA VAL A 74 8.86 -15.30 12.18
C VAL A 74 7.38 -15.47 11.85
N GLY A 75 6.67 -14.37 11.55
CA GLY A 75 5.25 -14.42 11.16
C GLY A 75 5.11 -14.79 9.68
N GLU A 76 3.97 -15.35 9.31
CA GLU A 76 3.63 -15.65 7.92
C GLU A 76 3.06 -14.41 7.24
N LEU A 77 3.72 -13.95 6.18
CA LEU A 77 3.24 -12.83 5.37
C LEU A 77 2.14 -13.31 4.43
N GLN A 78 0.98 -12.68 4.49
CA GLN A 78 -0.12 -12.91 3.56
C GLN A 78 0.13 -12.18 2.23
N GLU A 79 -0.63 -12.55 1.20
CA GLU A 79 -0.62 -11.79 -0.05
C GLU A 79 -1.07 -10.34 0.13
N CYS A 80 -0.64 -9.48 -0.79
CA CYS A 80 -1.22 -8.15 -0.93
C CYS A 80 -2.35 -8.23 -1.96
N THR A 81 -3.56 -7.84 -1.57
CA THR A 81 -4.73 -7.90 -2.46
C THR A 81 -5.25 -6.50 -2.73
N ILE A 82 -5.61 -6.22 -3.98
CA ILE A 82 -6.30 -5.00 -4.38
C ILE A 82 -7.64 -5.33 -5.02
N SER A 83 -8.61 -4.42 -4.88
CA SER A 83 -9.76 -4.34 -5.77
C SER A 83 -9.66 -3.07 -6.61
N LYS A 84 -10.10 -3.13 -7.87
CA LYS A 84 -10.16 -1.95 -8.74
C LYS A 84 -11.26 -2.07 -9.78
N SER A 85 -11.78 -0.93 -10.24
CA SER A 85 -12.51 -0.86 -11.50
C SER A 85 -11.57 -1.26 -12.66
N MET A 86 -12.07 -2.03 -13.64
CA MET A 86 -11.27 -2.41 -14.81
C MET A 86 -10.79 -1.15 -15.55
N ASP A 87 -9.57 -1.14 -16.09
CA ASP A 87 -8.99 -0.04 -16.86
C ASP A 87 -7.97 -0.55 -17.88
N SER A 88 -7.14 0.33 -18.43
CA SER A 88 -6.08 -0.06 -19.37
C SER A 88 -5.04 -1.03 -18.78
N ALA A 89 -4.91 -1.12 -17.45
CA ALA A 89 -4.01 -2.07 -16.79
C ALA A 89 -4.56 -3.50 -16.77
N SER A 90 -5.89 -3.68 -16.78
CA SER A 90 -6.57 -4.96 -16.53
C SER A 90 -6.13 -6.07 -17.48
N GLY A 91 -6.01 -5.78 -18.78
CA GLY A 91 -5.59 -6.77 -19.77
C GLY A 91 -4.18 -7.30 -19.51
N ASN A 92 -3.26 -6.43 -19.08
CA ASN A 92 -1.90 -6.82 -18.74
C ASN A 92 -1.83 -7.61 -17.43
N LEU A 93 -2.63 -7.22 -16.42
CA LEU A 93 -2.72 -7.95 -15.15
C LEU A 93 -3.26 -9.37 -15.36
N ALA A 94 -4.36 -9.51 -16.11
CA ALA A 94 -4.91 -10.82 -16.48
C ALA A 94 -3.89 -11.65 -17.28
N GLN A 95 -3.17 -11.04 -18.23
CA GLN A 95 -2.14 -11.73 -18.99
C GLN A 95 -1.00 -12.23 -18.10
N LYS A 96 -0.57 -11.45 -17.10
CA LYS A 96 0.45 -11.83 -16.11
C LYS A 96 -0.02 -12.95 -15.19
N ALA A 97 -1.31 -12.97 -14.84
CA ALA A 97 -1.91 -14.07 -14.10
C ALA A 97 -1.86 -15.39 -14.90
N ILE A 98 -2.18 -15.34 -16.19
CA ILE A 98 -2.21 -16.53 -17.07
C ILE A 98 -0.80 -17.09 -17.32
N ASN A 99 0.17 -16.21 -17.61
CA ASN A 99 1.49 -16.66 -18.02
C ASN A 99 2.49 -16.85 -16.86
N GLY A 100 2.15 -16.40 -15.65
CA GLY A 100 2.99 -16.52 -14.45
C GLY A 100 4.29 -15.70 -14.49
N ASN A 101 4.43 -14.77 -15.44
CA ASN A 101 5.62 -13.93 -15.54
C ASN A 101 5.67 -12.91 -14.41
N SER A 102 6.89 -12.61 -13.95
CA SER A 102 7.08 -11.58 -12.92
C SER A 102 6.60 -10.21 -13.41
N LEU A 103 6.04 -9.46 -12.46
CA LEU A 103 5.76 -8.03 -12.54
C LEU A 103 7.01 -7.18 -12.24
N GLY A 104 8.09 -7.79 -11.75
CA GLY A 104 9.24 -7.06 -11.24
C GLY A 104 8.93 -6.44 -9.89
N THR A 105 8.68 -5.13 -9.88
CA THR A 105 8.34 -4.35 -8.68
C THR A 105 6.89 -3.89 -8.76
N ALA A 106 6.16 -3.92 -7.63
CA ALA A 106 4.89 -3.23 -7.49
C ALA A 106 5.02 -2.19 -6.37
N GLU A 107 4.69 -0.95 -6.67
CA GLU A 107 4.63 0.17 -5.71
C GLU A 107 3.16 0.51 -5.48
N ILE A 108 2.75 0.60 -4.22
CA ILE A 108 1.38 0.98 -3.83
C ILE A 108 1.48 2.20 -2.92
N GLU A 109 0.80 3.27 -3.29
CA GLU A 109 0.80 4.54 -2.59
C GLU A 109 -0.62 4.95 -2.20
N PHE A 110 -0.85 5.12 -0.90
CA PHE A 110 -2.05 5.77 -0.40
C PHE A 110 -1.79 7.26 -0.30
N VAL A 111 -2.73 8.02 -0.82
CA VAL A 111 -2.58 9.45 -1.02
C VAL A 111 -3.71 10.19 -0.32
N GLU A 112 -3.37 11.30 0.32
CA GLU A 112 -4.34 12.28 0.79
C GLU A 112 -4.15 13.62 0.10
N VAL A 113 -5.18 14.46 0.17
CA VAL A 113 -5.10 15.82 -0.34
C VAL A 113 -4.58 16.72 0.78
N ALA A 114 -3.40 17.29 0.58
CA ALA A 114 -2.72 18.08 1.60
C ALA A 114 -3.32 19.48 1.75
N GLY A 115 -3.96 19.70 2.90
CA GLY A 115 -4.36 21.03 3.39
C GLY A 115 -5.02 21.91 2.33
N THR A 116 -4.54 23.16 2.22
CA THR A 116 -5.03 24.17 1.27
C THR A 116 -4.38 24.09 -0.12
N SER A 117 -3.32 23.29 -0.27
CA SER A 117 -2.56 23.19 -1.53
C SER A 117 -3.33 22.41 -2.61
N GLY A 118 -4.22 21.51 -2.20
CA GLY A 118 -4.90 20.59 -3.12
C GLY A 118 -3.99 19.50 -3.71
N GLN A 119 -2.72 19.45 -3.29
CA GLN A 119 -1.75 18.48 -3.81
C GLN A 119 -2.01 17.08 -3.26
N ALA A 120 -1.90 16.08 -4.13
CA ALA A 120 -1.83 14.67 -3.77
C ALA A 120 -0.50 14.39 -3.03
N ILE A 121 -0.57 14.05 -1.74
CA ILE A 121 0.57 13.66 -0.93
C ILE A 121 0.43 12.21 -0.48
N CYS A 122 1.44 11.40 -0.78
CA CYS A 122 1.51 10.03 -0.30
C CYS A 122 1.86 9.98 1.19
N TYR A 123 1.06 9.26 1.98
CA TYR A 123 1.29 9.07 3.42
C TYR A 123 1.58 7.61 3.81
N LEU A 124 1.34 6.65 2.91
CA LEU A 124 1.64 5.23 3.14
C LEU A 124 2.11 4.58 1.85
N LYS A 125 3.30 3.98 1.90
CA LYS A 125 3.96 3.34 0.75
C LYS A 125 4.19 1.86 1.02
N TYR A 126 3.84 1.01 0.06
CA TYR A 126 4.27 -0.38 -0.02
C TYR A 126 5.13 -0.58 -1.27
N LYS A 127 6.14 -1.44 -1.13
CA LYS A 127 6.96 -1.91 -2.24
C LYS A 127 7.11 -3.42 -2.17
N LEU A 128 6.74 -4.09 -3.26
CA LEU A 128 6.87 -5.53 -3.43
C LEU A 128 7.97 -5.81 -4.47
N GLU A 129 8.91 -6.72 -4.17
CA GLU A 129 9.96 -7.12 -5.12
C GLU A 129 9.85 -8.59 -5.52
N ARG A 130 10.15 -8.84 -6.81
CA ARG A 130 9.86 -10.10 -7.51
C ARG A 130 8.38 -10.44 -7.33
N CYS A 131 7.55 -9.47 -7.70
CA CYS A 131 6.10 -9.56 -7.59
C CYS A 131 5.53 -10.40 -8.75
N PHE A 132 4.43 -11.09 -8.49
CA PHE A 132 3.67 -11.92 -9.42
C PHE A 132 2.18 -11.77 -9.15
N VAL A 133 1.35 -11.91 -10.18
CA VAL A 133 -0.10 -12.05 -9.97
C VAL A 133 -0.38 -13.49 -9.53
N LYS A 134 -0.82 -13.67 -8.28
CA LYS A 134 -1.21 -14.97 -7.71
C LYS A 134 -2.61 -15.36 -8.17
N SER A 135 -3.55 -14.42 -8.12
CA SER A 135 -4.91 -14.60 -8.62
C SER A 135 -5.40 -13.31 -9.26
N TRP A 136 -6.29 -13.48 -10.23
CA TRP A 136 -7.02 -12.40 -10.87
C TRP A 136 -8.45 -12.89 -11.10
N SER A 137 -9.43 -12.10 -10.69
CA SER A 137 -10.85 -12.37 -10.94
C SER A 137 -11.56 -11.09 -11.32
N THR A 138 -12.64 -11.21 -12.09
CA THR A 138 -13.46 -10.08 -12.48
C THR A 138 -14.94 -10.42 -12.34
N SER A 139 -15.73 -9.41 -11.99
CA SER A 139 -17.17 -9.48 -11.88
C SER A 139 -17.78 -8.13 -12.22
N GLY A 140 -18.92 -8.14 -12.89
CA GLY A 140 -19.65 -6.92 -13.21
C GLY A 140 -21.10 -7.22 -13.54
N ASP A 141 -21.92 -6.18 -13.51
CA ASP A 141 -23.29 -6.16 -13.99
C ASP A 141 -23.43 -5.20 -15.18
N ALA A 142 -24.66 -4.96 -15.64
CA ALA A 142 -24.91 -4.14 -16.81
C ALA A 142 -24.85 -2.62 -16.54
N ASP A 143 -24.92 -2.22 -15.26
CA ASP A 143 -25.12 -0.83 -14.86
C ASP A 143 -23.80 -0.13 -14.54
N ASP A 144 -22.78 -0.88 -14.10
CA ASP A 144 -21.49 -0.35 -13.70
C ASP A 144 -20.30 -0.93 -14.48
N ARG A 145 -19.16 -0.25 -14.38
CA ARG A 145 -17.89 -0.77 -14.91
C ARG A 145 -17.51 -2.03 -14.11
N PRO A 146 -17.09 -3.13 -14.76
CA PRO A 146 -16.69 -4.33 -14.02
C PRO A 146 -15.56 -4.04 -13.04
N THR A 147 -15.61 -4.71 -11.89
CA THR A 147 -14.57 -4.69 -10.86
C THR A 147 -13.69 -5.93 -11.02
N GLU A 148 -12.41 -5.80 -10.68
CA GLU A 148 -11.47 -6.90 -10.60
C GLU A 148 -10.77 -6.95 -9.25
N GLU A 149 -10.46 -8.17 -8.78
CA GLU A 149 -9.64 -8.43 -7.61
C GLU A 149 -8.33 -9.08 -8.04
N VAL A 150 -7.21 -8.57 -7.52
CA VAL A 150 -5.86 -9.04 -7.86
C VAL A 150 -5.09 -9.30 -6.58
N ALA A 151 -4.67 -10.54 -6.37
CA ALA A 151 -3.75 -10.90 -5.29
C ALA A 151 -2.32 -11.01 -5.82
N PHE A 152 -1.38 -10.40 -5.11
CA PHE A 152 0.03 -10.39 -5.44
C PHE A 152 0.82 -11.33 -4.52
N TYR A 153 1.60 -12.21 -5.14
CA TYR A 153 2.68 -12.92 -4.46
C TYR A 153 3.99 -12.18 -4.67
N TYR A 154 4.87 -12.18 -3.68
CA TYR A 154 6.12 -11.44 -3.71
C TYR A 154 7.19 -12.11 -2.84
N ASN A 155 8.45 -11.89 -3.18
CA ASN A 155 9.56 -12.41 -2.40
C ASN A 155 10.01 -11.45 -1.29
N LYS A 156 9.80 -10.14 -1.49
CA LYS A 156 10.19 -9.13 -0.51
C LYS A 156 9.13 -8.05 -0.43
N ILE A 157 8.97 -7.50 0.76
CA ILE A 157 8.06 -6.40 1.04
C ILE A 157 8.78 -5.34 1.86
N ALA A 158 8.50 -4.09 1.56
CA ALA A 158 8.73 -2.97 2.44
C ALA A 158 7.43 -2.17 2.57
N PHE A 159 7.11 -1.70 3.78
CA PHE A 159 6.07 -0.69 3.96
C PHE A 159 6.58 0.44 4.87
N MET A 160 6.17 1.67 4.58
CA MET A 160 6.53 2.86 5.34
C MET A 160 5.32 3.78 5.49
N TYR A 161 5.05 4.17 6.73
CA TYR A 161 4.04 5.18 7.06
C TYR A 161 4.73 6.54 7.30
N LEU A 162 4.15 7.59 6.72
CA LEU A 162 4.57 8.97 6.88
C LEU A 162 3.48 9.71 7.68
N ALA A 163 3.83 10.25 8.84
CA ALA A 163 2.90 11.03 9.65
C ALA A 163 3.10 12.52 9.42
N THR A 164 2.00 13.27 9.55
CA THR A 164 2.00 14.73 9.52
C THR A 164 1.34 15.30 10.77
N LYS A 165 1.78 16.48 11.19
CA LYS A 165 1.14 17.26 12.28
C LYS A 165 0.30 18.42 11.76
N ASP A 166 0.60 18.90 10.56
CA ASP A 166 0.06 20.11 9.95
C ASP A 166 -0.69 19.84 8.64
N GLY A 167 -0.61 18.62 8.09
CA GLY A 167 -1.17 18.28 6.79
C GLY A 167 -0.29 18.71 5.62
N GLU A 168 0.93 19.19 5.87
CA GLU A 168 1.84 19.74 4.86
C GLU A 168 3.18 18.99 4.86
N VAL A 169 3.74 18.73 6.03
CA VAL A 169 5.03 18.04 6.18
C VAL A 169 4.80 16.61 6.68
N PHE A 170 5.32 15.65 5.92
CA PHE A 170 5.17 14.22 6.16
C PHE A 170 6.51 13.56 6.48
N GLU A 171 6.62 12.99 7.68
CA GLU A 171 7.85 12.41 8.22
C GLU A 171 7.69 10.90 8.48
N PRO A 172 8.67 10.05 8.12
CA PRO A 172 8.61 8.62 8.39
C PRO A 172 8.48 8.29 9.87
N GLN A 173 7.55 7.39 10.19
CA GLN A 173 7.36 6.86 11.54
C GLN A 173 7.88 5.44 11.71
N GLY A 174 8.70 4.97 10.78
CA GLY A 174 9.26 3.63 10.77
C GLY A 174 9.00 2.89 9.48
N ILE A 175 9.77 1.83 9.29
CA ILE A 175 9.71 0.99 8.10
C ILE A 175 9.68 -0.47 8.53
N MET A 176 8.75 -1.24 7.96
CA MET A 176 8.82 -2.69 7.99
C MET A 176 9.48 -3.15 6.69
N THR A 177 10.41 -4.09 6.81
CA THR A 177 11.00 -4.75 5.65
C THR A 177 11.16 -6.24 5.91
N TRP A 178 10.96 -7.04 4.87
CA TRP A 178 11.20 -8.47 4.95
C TRP A 178 11.59 -9.06 3.59
N ASP A 179 12.55 -9.98 3.61
CA ASP A 179 12.96 -10.82 2.49
C ASP A 179 12.59 -12.28 2.82
N ASN A 180 11.52 -12.81 2.21
CA ASN A 180 11.07 -14.19 2.41
C ASN A 180 12.10 -15.21 1.95
N VAL A 181 12.97 -14.87 0.99
CA VAL A 181 13.99 -15.78 0.46
C VAL A 181 15.13 -15.92 1.46
N LYS A 182 15.51 -14.82 2.11
CA LYS A 182 16.62 -14.79 3.08
C LYS A 182 16.16 -14.89 4.53
N ASN A 183 14.85 -14.87 4.78
CA ASN A 183 14.21 -14.90 6.09
C ASN A 183 14.79 -13.84 7.06
N LYS A 184 14.89 -12.59 6.59
CA LYS A 184 15.46 -11.46 7.36
C LYS A 184 14.96 -10.11 6.84
N PRO A 185 15.19 -9.00 7.56
CA PRO A 185 14.90 -7.66 7.05
C PRO A 185 15.57 -7.37 5.70
N TRP A 186 14.83 -6.76 4.79
CA TRP A 186 15.32 -6.39 3.46
C TRP A 186 15.98 -5.01 3.49
N GLY A 187 17.31 -4.97 3.60
CA GLY A 187 18.08 -3.71 3.77
C GLY A 187 18.10 -2.79 2.55
N ASP A 188 18.20 -3.34 1.33
CA ASP A 188 18.31 -2.55 0.10
C ASP A 188 16.94 -2.30 -0.55
N HIS A 189 15.94 -1.93 0.25
CA HIS A 189 14.55 -1.79 -0.18
C HIS A 189 14.31 -0.56 -1.07
N GLY A 190 15.09 0.52 -0.88
CA GLY A 190 15.04 1.72 -1.74
C GLY A 190 13.70 2.46 -1.70
N ILE A 191 12.93 2.35 -0.60
CA ILE A 191 11.76 3.20 -0.38
C ILE A 191 12.26 4.58 0.07
N GLN A 192 11.81 5.64 -0.60
CA GLN A 192 12.24 7.00 -0.27
C GLN A 192 11.61 7.45 1.05
N GLN A 193 12.44 7.99 1.96
CA GLN A 193 12.11 8.30 3.36
C GLN A 193 11.72 9.77 3.60
N SER A 194 11.43 10.56 2.58
CA SER A 194 10.92 11.93 2.77
C SER A 194 9.81 12.24 1.78
N GLY A 195 8.91 13.14 2.18
CA GLY A 195 7.96 13.83 1.30
C GLY A 195 8.63 14.88 0.40
N ASP A 196 9.95 14.77 0.15
CA ASP A 196 10.64 15.63 -0.80
C ASP A 196 10.17 15.26 -2.21
N SER A 197 9.11 15.94 -2.65
CA SER A 197 8.73 16.16 -4.04
C SER A 197 8.93 14.95 -4.95
N LEU A 198 7.93 14.07 -5.00
CA LEU A 198 7.63 13.44 -6.27
C LEU A 198 7.39 14.59 -7.27
N HIS A 199 8.18 14.60 -8.35
CA HIS A 199 8.14 15.53 -9.48
C HIS A 199 8.93 16.83 -9.36
N GLN A 200 10.27 16.72 -9.29
CA GLN A 200 11.09 17.65 -10.06
C GLN A 200 11.18 17.15 -11.50
N ALA A 201 10.72 18.00 -12.41
CA ALA A 201 10.71 17.79 -13.84
C ALA A 201 12.11 17.54 -14.41
N GLU A 202 12.22 16.54 -15.29
CA GLU A 202 13.06 16.59 -16.49
C GLU A 202 12.20 16.23 -17.71
#